data_AF-A0A7Y5FRQ3-F1
#
_entry.id   AF-A0A7Y5FRQ3-F1
#
_cell.length_a   1.000
_cell.length_b   1.000
_cell.length_c   1.000
_cell.angle_alpha   90.00
_cell.angle_beta   90.00
_cell.angle_gamma   90.00
#
_symmetry.space_group_name_H-M   'P 1'
#
loop_
_entity.id
_entity.type
_entity.pdbx_description
1 polymer ?
#
loop_
_entity_poly.entity_id
_entity_poly.type
_entity_poly.pdbx_seq_one_letter_code
_entity_poly.pdbx_strand_id
1 'polypeptide(L)'
;MNLITRMILVLVVIGVVSGGGLAILFAWADPIIQNNAKEETKLAIFQVVPKAVAYEKLEKAPFEAYVVYGDAGKKEVVGYALPTVGTGFQGNIKLIIG
;
A
#
# COMPACT_ATOMS: atom_id res chain seq x y z
N MET A 1 25.44 42.28 7.41
CA MET A 1 24.27 41.43 7.11
C MET A 1 23.22 41.70 8.19
N ASN A 2 22.00 42.11 7.83
CA ASN A 2 20.97 42.49 8.79
C ASN A 2 20.28 41.25 9.38
N LEU A 3 19.74 41.38 10.60
CA LEU A 3 19.18 40.28 11.38
C LEU A 3 18.07 39.51 10.63
N ILE A 4 17.24 40.26 9.89
CA ILE A 4 16.15 39.72 9.05
C ILE A 4 16.71 38.82 7.94
N THR A 5 17.76 39.27 7.23
CA THR A 5 18.40 38.50 6.16
C THR A 5 19.01 37.20 6.68
N ARG A 6 19.64 37.23 7.87
CA ARG A 6 20.19 36.04 8.51
C ARG A 6 19.11 35.02 8.86
N MET A 7 17.98 35.47 9.39
CA MET A 7 16.87 34.61 9.78
C MET A 7 16.25 33.89 8.58
N ILE A 8 16.00 34.63 7.49
CA ILE A 8 15.46 34.05 6.24
C ILE A 8 16.40 32.98 5.70
N LEU A 9 17.70 33.26 5.64
CA LEU A 9 18.69 32.34 5.09
C LEU A 9 18.76 31.04 5.90
N VAL A 10 18.72 31.12 7.22
CA VAL A 10 18.71 29.94 8.10
C VAL A 10 17.45 29.08 7.90
N LEU A 11 16.26 29.71 7.82
CA LEU A 11 15.01 28.98 7.60
C LEU A 11 14.97 28.27 6.25
N VAL A 12 15.46 28.93 5.20
CA VAL A 12 15.58 28.33 3.86
C VAL A 12 16.53 27.14 3.89
N VAL A 13 17.71 27.27 4.51
CA VAL A 13 18.69 26.19 4.60
C VAL A 13 18.11 24.98 5.35
N ILE A 14 17.50 25.20 6.51
CA ILE A 14 16.90 24.10 7.28
C ILE A 14 15.75 23.46 6.51
N GLY A 15 14.87 24.25 5.90
CA GLY A 15 13.76 23.74 5.10
C GLY A 15 14.24 22.88 3.92
N VAL A 16 15.28 23.33 3.22
CA VAL A 16 15.88 22.59 2.10
C VAL A 16 16.55 21.30 2.59
N VAL A 17 17.31 21.35 3.68
CA VAL A 17 18.00 20.17 4.22
C VAL A 17 17.01 19.14 4.73
N SER A 18 16.01 19.56 5.51
CA SER A 18 14.99 18.67 6.06
C SER A 18 14.07 18.11 4.97
N GLY A 19 13.56 18.97 4.09
CA GLY A 19 12.68 18.56 3.00
C GLY A 19 13.39 17.67 1.99
N GLY A 20 14.63 18.02 1.62
CA GLY A 20 15.46 17.21 0.73
C GLY A 20 15.80 15.84 1.33
N GLY A 21 16.16 15.79 2.60
CA GLY A 21 16.43 14.53 3.31
C GLY A 21 15.20 13.62 3.35
N LEU A 22 14.03 14.16 3.69
CA LEU A 22 12.77 13.41 3.70
C LEU A 22 12.39 12.92 2.30
N ALA A 23 12.56 13.73 1.26
CA ALA A 23 12.24 13.36 -0.11
C ALA A 23 13.08 12.17 -0.61
N ILE A 24 14.38 12.17 -0.30
CA ILE A 24 15.30 11.07 -0.68
C ILE A 24 14.90 9.78 0.04
N LEU A 25 14.66 9.87 1.36
CA LEU A 25 14.23 8.73 2.16
C LEU A 25 12.90 8.16 1.65
N PHE A 26 11.94 9.03 1.34
CA PHE A 26 10.66 8.63 0.80
C PHE A 26 10.81 7.92 -0.55
N ALA A 27 11.59 8.47 -1.47
CA ALA A 27 11.81 7.88 -2.79
C ALA A 27 12.45 6.48 -2.72
N TRP A 28 13.26 6.22 -1.68
CA TRP A 28 13.86 4.91 -1.46
C TRP A 28 12.93 3.93 -0.73
N ALA A 29 12.18 4.41 0.27
CA ALA A 29 11.29 3.58 1.06
C ALA A 29 9.99 3.21 0.34
N ASP A 30 9.42 4.11 -0.46
CA ASP A 30 8.15 3.90 -1.18
C ASP A 30 8.13 2.60 -2.02
N PRO A 31 9.12 2.28 -2.88
CA PRO A 31 9.09 1.04 -3.64
C PRO A 31 9.10 -0.21 -2.76
N ILE A 32 9.79 -0.17 -1.61
CA ILE A 32 9.84 -1.28 -0.65
C ILE A 32 8.48 -1.46 0.02
N ILE A 33 7.85 -0.35 0.44
CA ILE A 33 6.50 -0.35 1.04
C ILE A 33 5.49 -0.92 0.05
N GLN A 34 5.55 -0.52 -1.22
CA GLN A 34 4.65 -1.01 -2.25
C GLN A 34 4.83 -2.51 -2.53
N ASN A 35 6.08 -3.00 -2.53
CA ASN A 35 6.32 -4.43 -2.72
C ASN A 35 5.79 -5.26 -1.55
N ASN A 36 6.10 -4.84 -0.32
CA ASN A 36 5.63 -5.53 0.88
C ASN A 36 4.11 -5.52 0.98
N ALA A 37 3.45 -4.40 0.66
CA ALA A 37 1.99 -4.32 0.65
C ALA A 37 1.34 -5.29 -0.36
N LYS A 38 1.96 -5.51 -1.52
CA LYS A 38 1.49 -6.50 -2.52
C LYS A 38 1.66 -7.93 -2.00
N GLU A 39 2.80 -8.22 -1.38
CA GLU A 39 3.06 -9.54 -0.79
C GLU A 39 2.14 -9.84 0.38
N GLU A 40 1.91 -8.88 1.28
CA GLU A 40 0.96 -9.00 2.38
C GLU A 40 -0.45 -9.25 1.86
N THR A 41 -0.89 -8.51 0.83
CA THR A 41 -2.21 -8.72 0.21
C THR A 41 -2.32 -10.13 -0.36
N LYS A 42 -1.27 -10.59 -1.07
CA LYS A 42 -1.21 -11.95 -1.63
C LYS A 42 -1.30 -13.02 -0.54
N LEU A 43 -0.52 -12.89 0.52
CA LEU A 43 -0.55 -13.83 1.65
C LEU A 43 -1.92 -13.83 2.33
N ALA A 44 -2.51 -12.64 2.52
CA ALA A 44 -3.82 -12.51 3.14
C ALA A 44 -4.92 -13.19 2.30
N ILE A 45 -4.88 -13.09 0.96
CA ILE A 45 -5.80 -13.81 0.05
C ILE A 45 -5.71 -15.33 0.26
N PHE A 46 -4.50 -15.89 0.33
CA PHE A 46 -4.31 -17.34 0.56
C PHE A 46 -4.71 -17.78 1.96
N GLN A 47 -4.63 -16.89 2.96
CA GLN A 47 -5.08 -17.18 4.32
C GLN A 47 -6.61 -17.24 4.41
N VAL A 48 -7.33 -16.32 3.76
CA VAL A 48 -8.80 -16.30 3.82
C VAL A 48 -9.45 -17.35 2.91
N VAL A 49 -8.79 -17.73 1.81
CA VAL A 49 -9.25 -18.81 0.92
C VAL A 49 -8.18 -19.91 0.87
N PRO A 50 -8.20 -20.91 1.76
CA PRO A 50 -7.12 -21.91 1.90
C PRO A 50 -6.87 -22.80 0.68
N LYS A 51 -7.86 -22.91 -0.23
CA LYS A 51 -7.78 -23.70 -1.47
C LYS A 51 -7.23 -22.88 -2.65
N ALA A 52 -6.81 -21.66 -2.42
CA ALA A 52 -6.36 -20.74 -3.46
C ALA A 52 -4.96 -21.10 -3.96
N VAL A 53 -4.79 -21.15 -5.28
CA VAL A 53 -3.51 -21.36 -5.97
C VAL A 53 -3.16 -20.15 -6.84
N ALA A 54 -4.16 -19.49 -7.42
CA ALA A 54 -4.00 -18.26 -8.20
C ALA A 54 -5.09 -17.24 -7.85
N TYR A 55 -4.82 -15.95 -8.09
CA TYR A 55 -5.79 -14.88 -7.93
C TYR A 55 -5.70 -13.88 -9.09
N GLU A 56 -6.80 -13.20 -9.39
CA GLU A 56 -6.89 -12.19 -10.43
C GLU A 56 -7.73 -11.01 -9.98
N LYS A 57 -7.28 -9.78 -10.26
CA LYS A 57 -8.01 -8.57 -9.91
C LYS A 57 -9.19 -8.36 -10.86
N LEU A 58 -10.37 -8.10 -10.31
CA LEU A 58 -11.55 -7.72 -11.07
C LEU A 58 -11.44 -6.24 -11.48
N GLU A 59 -11.07 -5.97 -12.72
CA GLU A 59 -10.94 -4.59 -13.23
C GLU A 59 -12.29 -3.86 -13.40
N LYS A 60 -13.41 -4.61 -13.47
CA LYS A 60 -14.75 -4.05 -13.74
C LYS A 60 -15.60 -3.82 -12.49
N ALA A 61 -15.05 -4.01 -11.29
CA ALA A 61 -15.79 -3.82 -10.05
C ALA A 61 -15.66 -2.36 -9.55
N PRO A 62 -16.70 -1.79 -8.92
CA PRO A 62 -16.63 -0.46 -8.30
C PRO A 62 -15.76 -0.43 -7.04
N PHE A 63 -15.28 -1.58 -6.59
CA PHE A 63 -14.40 -1.77 -5.45
C PHE A 63 -13.28 -2.75 -5.81
N GLU A 64 -12.18 -2.72 -5.05
CA GLU A 64 -11.08 -3.67 -5.25
C GLU A 64 -11.54 -5.06 -4.82
N ALA A 65 -11.52 -6.00 -5.77
CA ALA A 65 -11.90 -7.39 -5.55
C ALA A 65 -11.00 -8.31 -6.36
N TYR A 66 -10.77 -9.50 -5.84
CA TYR A 66 -9.97 -10.53 -6.46
C TYR A 66 -10.80 -11.81 -6.61
N VAL A 67 -10.79 -12.39 -7.81
CA VAL A 67 -11.27 -13.77 -8.01
C VAL A 67 -10.13 -14.70 -7.63
N VAL A 68 -10.46 -15.76 -6.91
CA VAL A 68 -9.49 -16.73 -6.41
C VAL A 68 -9.77 -18.09 -7.03
N TYR A 69 -8.72 -18.72 -7.55
CA TYR A 69 -8.78 -19.97 -8.31
C TYR A 69 -8.07 -21.10 -7.59
N GLY A 70 -8.62 -22.30 -7.69
CA GLY A 70 -8.09 -23.53 -7.07
C GLY A 70 -7.01 -24.23 -7.87
N ASP A 71 -6.81 -23.80 -9.11
CA ASP A 71 -5.83 -24.37 -10.03
C ASP A 71 -5.05 -23.24 -10.72
N ALA A 72 -3.77 -23.48 -11.01
CA ALA A 72 -2.88 -22.52 -11.68
C ALA A 72 -3.39 -22.15 -13.10
N GLY A 73 -4.15 -23.03 -13.74
CA GLY A 73 -4.79 -22.82 -15.03
C GLY A 73 -6.07 -21.97 -14.98
N LYS A 74 -6.47 -21.43 -13.81
CA LYS A 74 -7.64 -20.54 -13.62
C LYS A 74 -8.99 -21.14 -14.05
N LYS A 75 -9.12 -22.47 -14.09
CA LYS A 75 -10.35 -23.14 -14.56
C LYS A 75 -11.41 -23.33 -13.48
N GLU A 76 -11.00 -23.42 -12.22
CA GLU A 76 -11.89 -23.61 -11.07
C GLU A 76 -11.87 -22.37 -10.19
N VAL A 77 -12.98 -21.65 -10.12
CA VAL A 77 -13.17 -20.52 -9.21
C VAL A 77 -13.56 -21.08 -7.85
N VAL A 78 -12.77 -20.75 -6.82
CA VAL A 78 -12.96 -21.29 -5.46
C VAL A 78 -13.48 -20.23 -4.50
N GLY A 79 -13.37 -18.94 -4.84
CA GLY A 79 -13.95 -17.85 -4.05
C GLY A 79 -13.58 -16.46 -4.56
N TYR A 80 -13.90 -15.46 -3.74
CA TYR A 80 -13.58 -14.05 -3.99
C TYR A 80 -12.95 -13.45 -2.74
N ALA A 81 -11.86 -12.70 -2.91
CA ALA A 81 -11.23 -11.96 -1.84
C ALA A 81 -11.45 -10.45 -2.02
N LEU A 82 -12.00 -9.81 -0.99
CA LEU A 82 -12.44 -8.43 -0.99
C LEU A 82 -11.67 -7.66 0.08
N PRO A 83 -10.59 -6.95 -0.28
CA PRO A 83 -9.98 -6.00 0.63
C PRO A 83 -10.89 -4.79 0.82
N THR A 84 -11.10 -4.39 2.06
CA THR A 84 -11.85 -3.21 2.45
C THR A 84 -11.03 -2.38 3.44
N VAL A 85 -11.22 -1.06 3.40
CA VAL A 85 -10.53 -0.13 4.29
C VAL A 85 -11.58 0.67 5.04
N GLY A 86 -11.53 0.62 6.37
CA GLY A 86 -12.40 1.38 7.27
C GLY A 86 -11.61 2.26 8.22
N THR A 87 -12.23 3.33 8.72
CA THR A 87 -11.63 4.17 9.76
C THR A 87 -11.75 3.50 11.12
N GLY A 88 -10.62 3.27 11.79
CA GLY A 88 -10.54 2.85 13.19
C GLY A 88 -10.31 4.04 14.14
N PHE A 89 -10.05 3.75 15.41
CA PHE A 89 -9.87 4.76 16.46
C PHE A 89 -8.58 5.60 16.29
N GLN A 90 -7.49 5.00 15.82
CA GLN A 90 -6.18 5.67 15.65
C GLN A 90 -5.64 5.61 14.22
N GLY A 91 -6.43 5.15 13.25
CA GLY A 91 -5.99 5.03 11.87
C GLY A 91 -6.88 4.13 11.03
N ASN A 92 -6.50 3.96 9.77
CA ASN A 92 -7.23 3.11 8.85
C ASN A 92 -6.95 1.63 9.13
N ILE A 93 -8.00 0.82 9.17
CA ILE A 93 -7.94 -0.63 9.30
C ILE A 93 -8.19 -1.20 7.91
N LYS A 94 -7.23 -1.99 7.41
CA LYS A 94 -7.42 -2.80 6.21
C LYS A 94 -7.86 -4.20 6.62
N LEU A 95 -8.97 -4.66 6.07
CA LEU A 95 -9.51 -5.99 6.28
C LEU A 95 -9.60 -6.69 4.92
N ILE A 96 -9.40 -8.00 4.87
CA ILE A 96 -9.71 -8.80 3.69
C ILE A 96 -10.76 -9.85 4.06
N ILE A 97 -11.76 -9.99 3.21
CA ILE A 97 -12.88 -10.93 3.39
C ILE A 97 -12.79 -11.95 2.24
N GLY A 98 -12.77 -13.24 2.57
CA GLY A 98 -12.65 -14.34 1.60
C GLY A 98 -13.67 -15.44 1.84
#